data_AF-A0AB35XX73-F1
#
_entry.id   AF-A0AB35XX73-F1
#
_cell.length_a   1.000
_cell.length_b   1.000
_cell.length_c   1.000
_cell.angle_alpha   90.00
_cell.angle_beta   90.00
_cell.angle_gamma   90.00
#
_symmetry.space_group_name_H-M   'P 1'
#
loop_
_entity.id
_entity.type
_entity.pdbx_description
1 polymer ?
#
loop_
_entity_poly.entity_id
_entity_poly.type
_entity_poly.pdbx_seq_one_letter_code
_entity_poly.pdbx_strand_id
1 'polypeptide(L)' 'MSTRAFRRLSRAERRGFINTIEDPLTRRAFEIVFLGPGKVSWRKAALLYGGGISPETLRVWVWQELQRA' A
#
# COMPACT_ATOMS: atom_id res chain seq x y z
N MET A 1 -12.82 1.98 0.87
CA MET A 1 -12.41 0.86 1.78
C MET A 1 -11.40 1.33 2.86
N SER A 2 -11.34 0.71 4.05
CA SER A 2 -10.31 1.05 5.07
C SER A 2 -9.03 0.20 4.94
N THR A 3 -7.87 0.70 5.38
CA THR A 3 -6.62 -0.07 5.38
C THR A 3 -6.70 -1.36 6.21
N ARG A 4 -7.48 -1.34 7.30
CA ARG A 4 -7.72 -2.52 8.14
C ARG A 4 -8.55 -3.57 7.41
N ALA A 5 -9.60 -3.15 6.70
CA ALA A 5 -10.40 -4.04 5.87
C ALA A 5 -9.57 -4.64 4.74
N PHE A 6 -8.79 -3.81 4.04
CA PHE A 6 -7.90 -4.26 2.96
C PHE A 6 -6.87 -5.29 3.44
N ARG A 7 -6.32 -5.14 4.66
CA ARG A 7 -5.39 -6.12 5.25
C ARG A 7 -6.03 -7.48 5.55
N ARG A 8 -7.35 -7.55 5.72
CA ARG A 8 -8.07 -8.80 5.99
C ARG A 8 -8.34 -9.61 4.74
N LEU A 9 -8.24 -9.00 3.56
CA LEU A 9 -8.32 -9.71 2.29
C LEU A 9 -7.20 -10.74 2.16
N SER A 10 -7.47 -11.82 1.44
CA SER A 10 -6.47 -12.81 1.07
C SER A 10 -5.32 -12.14 0.30
N ARG A 11 -4.17 -12.82 0.25
CA ARG A 11 -3.03 -12.32 -0.51
C ARG A 11 -3.34 -12.22 -2.01
N ALA A 12 -4.18 -13.13 -2.53
CA ALA A 12 -4.61 -13.14 -3.93
C ALA A 12 -5.52 -11.94 -4.25
N GLU A 13 -6.53 -11.66 -3.42
CA GLU A 13 -7.42 -10.49 -3.59
C GLU A 13 -6.64 -9.18 -3.52
N ARG A 14 -5.73 -9.04 -2.54
CA ARG A 14 -4.84 -7.86 -2.46
C ARG A 14 -4.01 -7.69 -3.73
N ARG A 15 -3.47 -8.79 -4.27
CA ARG A 15 -2.67 -8.74 -5.51
C ARG A 15 -3.52 -8.37 -6.72
N GLY A 16 -4.73 -8.92 -6.82
CA GLY A 16 -5.70 -8.56 -7.85
C GLY A 16 -5.97 -7.06 -7.84
N PHE A 17 -6.28 -6.51 -6.66
CA PHE A 17 -6.47 -5.07 -6.48
C PHE A 17 -5.23 -4.25 -6.87
N ILE A 18 -4.05 -4.63 -6.38
CA ILE A 18 -2.82 -3.86 -6.62
C ILE A 18 -2.47 -3.80 -8.12
N ASN A 19 -2.79 -4.86 -8.86
CA ASN A 19 -2.56 -4.91 -10.30
C ASN A 19 -3.47 -3.93 -11.08
N THR A 20 -4.57 -3.44 -10.50
CA THR A 20 -5.43 -2.44 -11.15
C THR A 20 -4.97 -1.00 -10.93
N ILE A 21 -4.03 -0.76 -9.99
CA ILE A 21 -3.52 0.59 -9.71
C ILE A 21 -2.64 1.04 -10.89
N GLU A 22 -3.05 2.08 -11.60
CA GLU A 22 -2.33 2.57 -12.78
C GLU A 22 -1.03 3.28 -12.45
N ASP A 23 -1.04 4.14 -11.42
CA ASP A 23 0.16 4.87 -10.99
C ASP A 23 1.22 3.90 -10.42
N PRO A 24 2.38 3.76 -11.06
CA PRO A 24 3.40 2.80 -10.63
C PRO A 24 3.99 3.15 -9.25
N LEU A 25 3.99 4.43 -8.86
CA LEU A 25 4.48 4.87 -7.55
C LEU A 25 3.53 4.43 -6.43
N THR A 26 2.24 4.68 -6.61
CA THR A 26 1.20 4.21 -5.70
C THR A 26 1.16 2.68 -5.67
N ARG A 27 1.24 1.99 -6.82
CA ARG A 27 1.30 0.52 -6.86
C ARG A 27 2.44 -0.03 -6.02
N ARG A 28 3.64 0.53 -6.17
CA ARG A 28 4.82 0.14 -5.37
C ARG A 28 4.60 0.35 -3.87
N ALA A 29 3.96 1.44 -3.47
CA ALA A 29 3.61 1.68 -2.06
C ALA A 29 2.72 0.55 -1.52
N PHE A 30 1.73 0.11 -2.29
CA PHE A 30 0.88 -1.01 -1.89
C PHE A 30 1.63 -2.34 -1.81
N GLU A 31 2.48 -2.65 -2.79
CA GLU A 31 3.29 -3.87 -2.80
C GLU A 31 4.13 -4.00 -1.52
N ILE A 32 4.81 -2.92 -1.14
CA ILE A 32 5.64 -2.87 0.08
C ILE A 32 4.77 -3.08 1.33
N VAL A 33 3.64 -2.38 1.43
CA VAL A 33 2.84 -2.32 2.67
C VAL A 33 1.96 -3.56 2.87
N PHE A 34 1.50 -4.18 1.78
CA PHE A 34 0.45 -5.21 1.81
C PHE A 34 0.85 -6.55 1.19
N LEU A 35 1.89 -6.60 0.35
CA LEU A 35 2.42 -7.86 -0.22
C LEU A 35 3.81 -8.23 0.32
N GLY A 36 4.48 -7.33 1.05
CA GLY A 36 5.72 -7.62 1.75
C GLY A 36 5.62 -8.77 2.78
N PRO A 37 6.76 -9.26 3.29
CA PRO A 37 6.79 -10.32 4.30
C PRO A 37 6.26 -9.79 5.63
N GLY A 38 5.08 -10.27 6.02
CA GLY A 38 4.43 -9.90 7.27
C GLY A 38 3.89 -8.46 7.31
N LYS A 39 3.58 -7.98 8.51
CA LYS A 39 3.03 -6.63 8.73
C LYS A 39 4.17 -5.63 8.84
N VAL A 40 4.27 -4.73 7.87
CA VAL A 40 5.27 -3.64 7.86
C VAL A 40 4.67 -2.37 8.48
N SER A 41 5.43 -1.71 9.36
CA SER A 41 5.05 -0.40 9.90
C SER A 41 5.20 0.68 8.82
N TRP A 42 4.41 1.75 8.89
CA TRP A 42 4.51 2.85 7.92
C TRP A 42 5.90 3.49 7.85
N ARG A 43 6.61 3.56 9.00
CA ARG A 43 8.01 4.04 9.04
C ARG A 43 8.95 3.14 8.26
N LYS A 44 8.84 1.83 8.43
CA LYS A 44 9.65 0.87 7.67
C LYS A 44 9.26 0.86 6.19
N ALA A 45 7.98 1.00 5.87
CA ALA A 45 7.52 1.11 4.48
C ALA A 45 8.12 2.34 3.78
N ALA A 46 8.16 3.50 4.43
CA ALA A 46 8.80 4.70 3.91
C ALA A 46 10.30 4.50 3.62
N LEU A 47 11.02 3.84 4.52
CA LEU A 47 12.44 3.49 4.31
C LEU A 47 12.64 2.56 3.11
N LEU A 48 11.78 1.54 2.95
CA LEU A 48 11.81 0.60 1.83
C LEU A 48 11.40 1.25 0.50
N TYR A 49 10.50 2.22 0.58
CA TYR A 49 10.09 3.00 -0.59
C TYR A 49 11.24 3.88 -1.09
N GLY A 50 11.93 4.56 -0.18
CA GLY A 50 13.07 5.44 -0.47
C GLY A 50 12.65 6.84 -0.93
N GLY A 51 13.60 7.62 -1.44
CA GLY A 51 13.32 8.93 -2.06
C GLY A 51 12.87 10.04 -1.12
N GLY A 52 13.16 9.94 0.19
CA GLY A 52 12.74 10.95 1.18
C GLY A 52 11.24 10.98 1.47
N ILE A 53 10.48 9.99 0.99
CA ILE A 53 9.04 9.91 1.20
C ILE A 53 8.72 9.70 2.68
N SER A 54 7.81 10.52 3.21
CA SER A 54 7.37 10.38 4.58
C SER A 54 6.37 9.22 4.77
N PRO A 55 6.30 8.61 5.96
CA PRO A 55 5.28 7.61 6.26
C PRO A 55 3.85 8.12 6.05
N GLU A 56 3.62 9.41 6.27
CA GLU A 56 2.29 10.03 6.12
C GLU A 56 1.91 10.18 4.65
N THR A 57 2.87 10.53 3.78
CA THR A 57 2.66 10.56 2.33
C THR A 57 2.19 9.21 1.80
N LEU A 58 2.83 8.11 2.22
CA LEU A 58 2.39 6.77 1.83
C LEU A 58 0.99 6.44 2.35
N ARG A 59 0.63 6.88 3.57
CA ARG A 59 -0.72 6.69 4.11
C ARG A 59 -1.75 7.42 3.27
N VAL A 60 -1.47 8.64 2.85
CA VAL A 60 -2.36 9.45 2.00
C VAL A 60 -2.58 8.77 0.67
N TRP A 61 -1.51 8.35 -0.03
CA TRP A 61 -1.64 7.66 -1.31
C TRP A 61 -2.47 6.38 -1.19
N VAL A 62 -2.18 5.56 -0.18
CA VAL A 62 -2.95 4.33 0.07
C VAL A 62 -4.40 4.65 0.40
N TRP A 63 -4.66 5.68 1.22
CA TRP A 63 -6.02 6.05 1.59
C TRP A 63 -6.82 6.54 0.38
N GLN A 64 -6.23 7.42 -0.44
CA GLN A 64 -6.85 7.95 -1.66
C GLN A 64 -7.21 6.82 -2.62
N GLU A 65 -6.28 5.91 -2.88
CA GLU A 65 -6.50 4.81 -3.82
C GLU A 65 -7.54 3.81 -3.28
N LEU A 66 -7.55 3.55 -1.98
CA LEU A 66 -8.60 2.74 -1.34
C LEU A 66 -9.97 3.43 -1.28
N GLN A 67 -10.07 4.75 -1.50
CA GLN A 67 -11.37 5.43 -1.62
C GLN A 67 -11.88 5.49 -3.06
N ARG A 68 -11.00 5.33 -4.06
CA ARG A 68 -11.39 5.28 -5.47
C ARG A 68 -12.07 3.97 -5.86
N ALA A 69 -11.83 2.91 -5.08
CA ALA A 69 -12.36 1.57 -5.26
C ALA A 69 -13.52 1.26 -4.31
#